data_AF-X1L637-F1
#
_entry.id   AF-X1L637-F1
#
_cell.length_a   1.000
_cell.length_b   1.000
_cell.length_c   1.000
_cell.angle_alpha   90.00
_cell.angle_beta   90.00
_cell.angle_gamma   90.00
#
_symmetry.space_group_name_H-M   'P 1'
#
loop_
_entity.id
_entity.type
_entity.pdbx_description
1 polymer ?
#
loop_
_entity_poly.entity_id
_entity_poly.type
_entity_poly.pdbx_seq_one_letter_code
_entity_poly.pdbx_strand_id
1 'polypeptide(L)' 'MLNNLRAILVDLDRCVQCHACEIACKQENELPEGEQWIRLVTIGPEEVGSKLCADYYPVIDGGCYFCEHRVSQGLEPFC' A
#
# COMPACT_ATOMS: atom_id res chain seq x y z
N MET A 1 -22.53 2.93 18.67
CA MET A 1 -22.01 2.16 17.51
C MET A 1 -20.57 2.58 17.34
N LEU A 2 -19.60 1.70 17.64
CA LEU A 2 -18.20 1.97 17.31
C LEU A 2 -18.07 1.78 15.80
N ASN A 3 -17.78 2.86 15.07
CA ASN A 3 -17.48 2.78 13.65
C ASN A 3 -16.22 1.92 13.47
N ASN A 4 -16.34 0.78 12.80
CA ASN A 4 -15.19 -0.04 12.38
C ASN A 4 -14.51 0.61 11.18
N LEU A 5 -13.84 1.74 11.41
CA LEU A 5 -13.02 2.39 10.40
C LEU A 5 -11.73 1.59 10.23
N ARG A 6 -11.52 1.01 9.04
CA ARG A 6 -10.33 0.25 8.67
C ARG A 6 -9.41 1.13 7.84
N ALA A 7 -8.11 1.10 8.12
CA ALA A 7 -7.11 1.90 7.43
C ALA A 7 -5.80 1.11 7.28
N ILE A 8 -5.07 1.37 6.20
CA ILE A 8 -3.68 0.92 6.02
C ILE A 8 -2.79 2.08 6.48
N LEU A 9 -1.91 1.81 7.44
CA LEU A 9 -0.96 2.79 7.97
C LEU A 9 0.41 2.53 7.37
N VAL A 10 1.03 3.56 6.81
CA VAL A 10 2.35 3.47 6.18
C VAL A 10 3.27 4.54 6.74
N ASP A 11 4.44 4.11 7.19
CA ASP A 11 5.54 4.99 7.58
C ASP A 11 6.39 5.31 6.35
N LEU A 12 6.24 6.52 5.82
CA LEU A 12 6.91 6.95 4.58
C LEU A 12 8.41 7.16 4.76
N ASP A 13 8.86 7.54 5.96
CA ASP A 13 10.29 7.73 6.27
C ASP A 13 11.07 6.39 6.22
N ARG A 14 10.36 5.27 6.34
CA ARG A 14 10.92 3.91 6.26
C ARG A 14 10.68 3.22 4.93
N CYS A 15 9.91 3.83 4.04
CA CYS A 15 9.60 3.25 2.74
C CYS A 15 10.81 3.36 1.80
N VAL A 16 11.32 2.23 1.32
CA VAL A 16 12.53 2.17 0.47
C VAL A 16 12.23 1.73 -0.97
N GLN A 17 10.97 1.86 -1.41
CA GLN A 17 10.52 1.45 -2.75
C GLN A 17 10.88 -0.01 -3.11
N CYS A 18 10.68 -0.95 -2.18
CA CYS A 18 10.97 -2.36 -2.43
C CYS A 18 9.87 -3.11 -3.22
N HIS A 19 8.73 -2.47 -3.49
CA HIS A 19 7.57 -3.04 -4.19
C HIS A 19 6.90 -4.25 -3.51
N ALA A 20 7.27 -4.57 -2.26
CA ALA A 20 6.73 -5.73 -1.55
C ALA A 20 5.22 -5.64 -1.31
N CYS A 21 4.68 -4.46 -0.97
CA CYS A 21 3.25 -4.27 -0.73
C CYS A 21 2.40 -4.53 -2.00
N GLU A 22 2.90 -4.11 -3.17
CA GLU A 22 2.24 -4.35 -4.47
C GLU A 22 2.19 -5.84 -4.81
N ILE A 23 3.34 -6.52 -4.65
CA ILE A 23 3.47 -7.96 -4.93
C ILE A 23 2.64 -8.77 -3.95
N ALA A 24 2.68 -8.44 -2.65
CA ALA A 24 1.92 -9.13 -1.61
C ALA A 24 0.41 -9.04 -1.86
N CYS A 25 -0.12 -7.83 -2.12
CA CYS A 25 -1.53 -7.64 -2.44
C CYS A 25 -1.95 -8.40 -3.69
N LYS A 26 -1.11 -8.34 -4.75
CA LYS A 26 -1.36 -9.05 -6.00
C LYS A 26 -1.39 -10.57 -5.81
N GLN A 27 -0.45 -11.13 -5.05
CA GLN A 27 -0.38 -12.56 -4.78
C GLN A 27 -1.56 -13.05 -3.92
N GLU A 28 -1.87 -12.35 -2.83
CA GLU A 28 -2.97 -12.73 -1.92
C GLU A 28 -4.34 -12.73 -2.63
N ASN A 29 -4.53 -11.82 -3.59
CA ASN A 29 -5.81 -11.67 -4.30
C ASN A 29 -5.80 -12.28 -5.70
N GLU A 30 -4.71 -12.96 -6.08
CA GLU A 30 -4.53 -13.59 -7.39
C GLU A 30 -4.86 -12.63 -8.56
N LEU A 31 -4.48 -11.35 -8.43
CA LEU A 31 -4.88 -10.34 -9.41
C LEU A 31 -4.28 -10.65 -10.80
N PRO A 32 -5.06 -10.48 -11.88
CA PRO A 32 -4.60 -10.78 -13.23
C PRO A 32 -3.41 -9.90 -13.63
N GLU A 33 -2.73 -10.29 -14.71
CA GLU A 33 -1.68 -9.48 -15.29
C GLU A 33 -2.21 -8.08 -15.68
N GLY A 34 -1.42 -7.04 -15.41
CA GLY A 34 -1.83 -5.65 -15.64
C GLY A 34 -2.70 -5.03 -14.53
N GLU A 35 -3.26 -5.82 -13.61
CA GLU A 35 -4.03 -5.30 -12.48
C GLU A 35 -3.17 -5.16 -11.22
N GLN A 36 -3.38 -4.04 -10.50
CA GLN A 36 -2.69 -3.67 -9.27
C GLN A 36 -3.60 -2.83 -8.39
N TRP A 37 -3.89 -3.29 -7.17
CA TRP A 37 -4.69 -2.51 -6.21
C TRP A 37 -3.89 -1.61 -5.30
N ILE A 38 -2.60 -1.88 -5.16
CA ILE A 38 -1.64 -0.99 -4.52
C ILE A 38 -0.61 -0.62 -5.58
N ARG A 39 -0.27 0.67 -5.63
CA ARG A 39 0.76 1.20 -6.51
C ARG A 39 1.68 2.13 -5.75
N LEU A 40 2.98 1.90 -5.79
CA LEU A 40 3.94 2.88 -5.29
C LEU A 40 4.12 3.99 -6.33
N VAL A 41 3.76 5.21 -5.95
CA VAL A 41 4.04 6.40 -6.76
C VAL A 41 5.22 7.16 -6.17
N THR A 42 6.14 7.56 -7.02
CA THR A 42 7.26 8.43 -6.64
C THR A 42 6.80 9.88 -6.68
N ILE A 43 7.02 10.60 -5.58
CA ILE A 43 6.84 12.05 -5.51
C ILE A 43 8.24 12.68 -5.48
N GLY A 44 8.50 13.60 -6.42
CA GLY A 44 9.83 14.14 -6.69
C GLY A 44 10.57 13.39 -7.82
N PRO A 45 11.91 13.47 -7.89
CA PRO A 45 12.77 14.11 -6.89
C PRO A 45 12.69 15.64 -6.94
N GLU A 46 12.84 16.27 -5.78
CA GLU A 46 12.91 17.73 -5.63
C GLU A 46 14.04 18.15 -4.69
N GLU A 47 14.57 19.36 -4.89
CA GLU A 47 15.57 19.92 -3.97
C GLU A 47 14.88 20.47 -2.72
N VAL A 48 15.15 19.85 -1.57
CA VAL A 48 14.72 20.33 -0.26
C VAL A 48 15.95 20.82 0.50
N GLY A 49 16.15 22.13 0.51
CA GLY A 49 17.39 22.74 0.99
C GLY A 49 18.55 22.44 0.04
N SER A 50 19.53 21.64 0.47
CA SER A 50 20.67 21.21 -0.35
C SER A 50 20.71 19.71 -0.61
N LYS A 51 19.56 19.02 -0.44
CA LYS A 51 19.42 17.59 -0.65
C LYS A 51 18.37 17.34 -1.73
N LEU A 52 18.66 16.39 -2.61
CA LEU A 52 17.67 15.85 -3.53
C LEU A 52 16.87 14.78 -2.78
N CYS A 53 15.58 15.00 -2.63
CA CYS A 53 14.68 14.15 -1.86
C CYS A 53 13.58 13.58 -2.76
N ALA A 54 13.10 12.38 -2.44
CA ALA A 54 11.93 11.78 -3.06
C ALA A 54 11.21 10.92 -2.01
N ASP A 55 9.88 10.93 -2.06
CA ASP A 55 9.03 10.09 -1.22
C ASP A 55 8.30 9.06 -2.09
N TYR A 56 7.93 7.94 -1.47
CA TYR A 56 7.25 6.84 -2.15
C TYR A 56 5.91 6.54 -1.46
N TYR A 57 4.83 6.93 -2.12
CA TYR A 57 3.48 6.81 -1.58
C TYR A 57 2.79 5.56 -2.13
N PRO A 58 2.38 4.59 -1.30
CA PRO A 58 1.49 3.54 -1.73
C PRO A 58 0.08 4.11 -1.88
N VAL A 59 -0.37 4.20 -3.13
CA VAL A 59 -1.74 4.57 -3.48
C VAL A 59 -2.55 3.29 -3.58
N ILE A 60 -3.60 3.21 -2.79
CA ILE A 60 -4.55 2.10 -2.77
C ILE A 60 -5.73 2.49 -3.66
N ASP A 61 -6.10 1.61 -4.59
CA ASP A 61 -7.22 1.84 -5.49
C ASP A 61 -8.55 1.31 -4.95
N GLY A 62 -9.61 1.43 -5.75
CA GLY A 62 -10.97 1.00 -5.38
C GLY A 62 -11.20 -0.51 -5.37
N GLY A 63 -10.24 -1.33 -5.84
CA GLY A 63 -10.34 -2.79 -5.78
C GLY A 63 -10.09 -3.35 -4.38
N CYS A 64 -9.38 -2.61 -3.52
CA CYS A 64 -9.08 -3.02 -2.17
C CYS A 64 -10.35 -3.18 -1.30
N TYR A 65 -10.58 -4.41 -0.82
CA TYR A 65 -11.63 -4.73 0.16
C TYR A 65 -11.06 -5.09 1.55
N PHE A 66 -9.85 -4.61 1.85
CA PHE A 66 -9.17 -4.79 3.14
C PHE A 66 -8.95 -6.27 3.54
N CYS A 67 -8.77 -7.15 2.56
CA CYS A 67 -8.64 -8.60 2.76
C CYS A 67 -9.71 -9.17 3.69
N GLU A 68 -11.00 -8.87 3.45
CA GLU A 68 -12.10 -9.30 4.31
C GLU A 68 -12.09 -10.81 4.59
N HIS A 69 -11.65 -11.63 3.63
CA HIS A 69 -11.51 -13.08 3.80
C HIS A 69 -10.54 -13.47 4.91
N ARG A 70 -9.53 -12.65 5.20
CA ARG A 70 -8.58 -12.80 6.32
C ARG A 70 -9.12 -12.16 7.59
N VAL A 71 -9.61 -10.93 7.47
CA VAL A 71 -10.04 -10.12 8.62
C VAL A 71 -11.25 -10.73 9.31
N SER A 72 -12.19 -11.31 8.56
CA SER A 72 -13.33 -12.06 9.11
C SER A 72 -12.92 -13.30 9.94
N GLN A 73 -11.68 -13.77 9.76
CA GLN A 73 -11.08 -14.88 10.51
C GLN A 73 -10.20 -14.39 11.67
N GLY A 74 -10.14 -13.07 11.92
CA GLY A 74 -9.29 -12.48 12.96
C GLY A 74 -7.82 -12.34 12.57
N LEU A 75 -7.49 -12.47 11.28
CA LEU A 75 -6.13 -12.27 10.75
C LEU A 75 -5.95 -10.82 10.28
N GLU A 76 -4.71 -10.35 10.20
CA GLU A 76 -4.37 -9.07 9.59
C GLU A 76 -4.46 -9.13 8.05
N PRO A 77 -4.72 -8.00 7.35
CA PRO A 77 -4.51 -7.90 5.91
C PRO A 77 -3.09 -8.32 5.52
N PHE A 78 -2.91 -8.80 4.29
CA PHE A 78 -1.64 -9.43 3.90
C PHE A 78 -0.51 -8.45 3.56
N CYS A 79 -0.85 -7.30 2.97
CA CYS A 79 0.08 -6.23 2.64
C CYS A 79 0.39 -5.35 3.85
#